data_AF-A0A317PXB6-F1
#
_entry.id   AF-A0A317PXB6-F1
#
_cell.length_a   1.000
_cell.length_b   1.000
_cell.length_c   1.000
_cell.angle_alpha   90.00
_cell.angle_beta   90.00
_cell.angle_gamma   90.00
#
_symmetry.space_group_name_H-M   'P 1'
#
loop_
_entity.id
_entity.type
_entity.pdbx_description
1 polymer ?
#
loop_
_entity_poly.entity_id
_entity_poly.type
_entity_poly.pdbx_seq_one_letter_code
_entity_poly.pdbx_strand_id
1 'polypeptide(L)'
;MTGTATRTLSGIAVPHDALAMLDEICEHFIEHSRVERDGDFARLTSEIGVAGIRALDGKLIIDLSCPSEEALQMSCNSIAEHLFYFAGDEPMELQWSEPAAPAPLPNLHECTVVSSEDVTPRMRRVKLACSDIAPFVGGGMHVRLLVPPRQRTPVWPSILPDGRTGWPEGEDELLVRVYTIRAVDAERGELWVDFVQHGAPGEHAPGAGFARTARPGDRVALIGPGGGDLPQADHVLLAGDESALPAIARIAAEIPAGTRLVAIIEVEDEAEEQPLPSKGTLEVRWLHRKAYPADAGMVLASAVKAAVVAMGPETYVWVGCEKEEIRSIRSFLKQRGHAREKRYVAWYWERDKG
;
A
#
# COMPACT_ATOMS: atom_id res chain seq x y z
N MET A 1 11.37 -15.88 -29.62
CA MET A 1 11.28 -14.54 -29.01
C MET A 1 10.09 -13.84 -29.63
N THR A 2 8.89 -14.07 -29.10
CA THR A 2 7.68 -13.32 -29.45
C THR A 2 7.83 -11.94 -28.83
N GLY A 3 8.11 -10.92 -29.65
CA GLY A 3 8.09 -9.53 -29.18
C GLY A 3 6.70 -9.22 -28.67
N THR A 4 6.57 -8.96 -27.37
CA THR A 4 5.32 -8.49 -26.76
C THR A 4 4.99 -7.15 -27.42
N ALA A 5 3.85 -7.08 -28.12
CA ALA A 5 3.43 -5.84 -28.76
C ALA A 5 3.13 -4.80 -27.68
N THR A 6 3.78 -3.64 -27.78
CA THR A 6 3.50 -2.48 -26.93
C THR A 6 2.03 -2.07 -27.09
N ARG A 7 1.34 -1.83 -25.97
CA ARG A 7 -0.03 -1.33 -25.92
C ARG A 7 -0.02 0.18 -25.89
N THR A 8 -0.89 0.82 -26.65
CA THR A 8 -0.96 2.29 -26.73
C THR A 8 -2.39 2.77 -26.60
N LEU A 9 -2.58 3.92 -25.96
CA LEU A 9 -3.87 4.58 -25.86
C LEU A 9 -3.66 6.10 -25.87
N SER A 10 -4.47 6.81 -26.63
CA SER A 10 -4.48 8.28 -26.60
C SER A 10 -5.72 8.80 -25.86
N GLY A 11 -5.61 9.95 -25.22
CA GLY A 11 -6.69 10.62 -24.50
C GLY A 11 -6.64 12.14 -24.64
N ILE A 12 -7.78 12.77 -24.41
CA ILE A 12 -7.92 14.23 -24.40
C ILE A 12 -8.57 14.61 -23.07
N ALA A 13 -7.89 15.45 -22.28
CA ALA A 13 -8.45 16.07 -21.09
C ALA A 13 -8.71 17.56 -21.32
N VAL A 14 -9.78 18.07 -20.73
CA VAL A 14 -10.18 19.48 -20.80
C VAL A 14 -10.25 20.04 -19.37
N PRO A 15 -9.12 20.48 -18.81
CA PRO A 15 -9.07 21.21 -17.53
C PRO A 15 -9.47 22.68 -17.70
N HIS A 16 -9.67 23.38 -16.58
CA HIS A 16 -9.81 24.84 -16.56
C HIS A 16 -8.56 25.56 -17.10
N ASP A 17 -7.35 25.09 -16.73
CA ASP A 17 -6.07 25.56 -17.25
C ASP A 17 -5.13 24.36 -17.56
N ALA A 18 -4.86 24.13 -18.84
CA ALA A 18 -4.06 22.99 -19.28
C ALA A 18 -2.57 23.11 -18.94
N LEU A 19 -1.98 24.30 -18.96
CA LEU A 19 -0.56 24.44 -18.63
C LEU A 19 -0.36 24.29 -17.12
N ALA A 20 -1.23 24.91 -16.32
CA ALA A 20 -1.17 24.75 -14.87
C ALA A 20 -1.38 23.28 -14.45
N MET A 21 -2.36 22.59 -15.03
CA MET A 21 -2.60 21.16 -14.79
C MET A 21 -1.39 20.30 -15.19
N LEU A 22 -0.73 20.61 -16.30
CA LEU A 22 0.48 19.90 -16.72
C LEU A 22 1.63 20.09 -15.73
N ASP A 23 1.78 21.29 -15.19
CA ASP A 23 2.82 21.61 -14.21
C ASP A 23 2.55 20.87 -12.89
N GLU A 24 1.31 20.85 -12.38
CA GLU A 24 0.90 20.07 -11.20
C GLU A 24 1.17 18.56 -11.37
N ILE A 25 0.82 17.99 -12.53
CA ILE A 25 1.14 16.59 -12.85
C ILE A 25 2.65 16.36 -12.80
N CYS A 26 3.44 17.25 -13.40
CA CYS A 26 4.89 17.07 -13.43
C CYS A 26 5.50 17.16 -12.03
N GLU A 27 5.07 18.12 -11.22
CA GLU A 27 5.55 18.27 -9.84
C GLU A 27 5.24 17.04 -8.99
N HIS A 28 4.02 16.50 -9.11
CA HIS A 28 3.60 15.32 -8.37
C HIS A 28 4.37 14.06 -8.79
N PHE A 29 4.52 13.83 -10.09
CA PHE A 29 5.07 12.57 -10.59
C PHE A 29 6.60 12.45 -10.46
N ILE A 30 7.33 13.52 -10.11
CA ILE A 30 8.78 13.47 -9.88
C ILE A 30 9.17 12.44 -8.79
N GLU A 31 8.31 12.20 -7.81
CA GLU A 31 8.58 11.20 -6.77
C GLU A 31 8.37 9.75 -7.23
N HIS A 32 7.63 9.55 -8.32
CA HIS A 32 7.15 8.24 -8.78
C HIS A 32 7.63 7.86 -10.18
N SER A 33 8.18 8.80 -10.95
CA SER A 33 8.53 8.64 -12.35
C SER A 33 9.71 9.53 -12.72
N ARG A 34 10.42 9.16 -13.79
CA ARG A 34 11.31 10.10 -14.46
C ARG A 34 10.46 11.07 -15.28
N VAL A 35 10.53 12.35 -14.95
CA VAL A 35 9.78 13.42 -15.60
C VAL A 35 10.74 14.26 -16.47
N GLU A 36 10.42 14.39 -17.75
CA GLU A 36 11.12 15.26 -18.70
C GLU A 36 10.14 16.33 -19.20
N ARG A 37 10.40 17.60 -18.89
CA ARG A 37 9.54 18.74 -19.23
C ARG A 37 10.19 19.61 -20.29
N ASP A 38 9.45 19.92 -21.36
CA ASP A 38 9.86 20.86 -22.41
C ASP A 38 8.67 21.72 -22.87
N GLY A 39 8.61 22.97 -22.42
CA GLY A 39 7.65 23.97 -22.89
C GLY A 39 6.18 23.63 -22.62
N ASP A 40 5.49 23.05 -23.60
CA ASP A 40 4.09 22.60 -23.55
C ASP A 40 3.96 21.07 -23.43
N PHE A 41 5.08 20.36 -23.38
CA PHE A 41 5.14 18.90 -23.37
C PHE A 41 5.80 18.37 -22.10
N ALA A 42 5.34 17.22 -21.65
CA ALA A 42 5.97 16.40 -20.63
C ALA A 42 6.01 14.93 -21.04
N ARG A 43 7.09 14.24 -20.68
CA ARG A 43 7.22 12.79 -20.76
C ARG A 43 7.45 12.22 -19.37
N LEU A 44 6.55 11.34 -18.95
CA LEU A 44 6.63 10.60 -17.70
C LEU A 44 7.04 9.16 -18.03
N THR A 45 8.15 8.68 -17.47
CA THR A 45 8.61 7.30 -17.64
C THR A 45 8.64 6.57 -16.31
N SER A 46 7.97 5.44 -16.26
CA SER A 46 7.86 4.58 -15.07
C SER A 46 8.01 3.11 -15.46
N GLU A 47 7.95 2.22 -14.47
CA GLU A 47 8.01 0.77 -14.70
C GLU A 47 6.80 0.23 -15.46
N ILE A 48 5.66 0.92 -15.40
CA ILE A 48 4.41 0.52 -16.07
C ILE A 48 4.27 1.12 -17.48
N GLY A 49 5.19 1.97 -17.91
CA GLY A 49 5.19 2.53 -19.27
C GLY A 49 5.56 4.00 -19.34
N VAL A 50 5.25 4.59 -20.49
CA VAL A 50 5.53 5.99 -20.83
C VAL A 50 4.23 6.73 -21.09
N ALA A 51 4.07 7.89 -20.46
CA ALA A 51 3.01 8.84 -20.77
C ALA A 51 3.62 10.11 -21.39
N GLY A 52 3.21 10.46 -22.60
CA GLY A 52 3.44 11.78 -23.20
C GLY A 52 2.21 12.66 -22.97
N ILE A 53 2.39 13.86 -22.45
CA ILE A 53 1.29 14.80 -22.20
C ILE A 53 1.66 16.15 -22.82
N ARG A 54 0.79 16.68 -23.68
CA ARG A 54 0.98 17.98 -24.34
C ARG A 54 -0.18 18.91 -24.06
N ALA A 55 0.11 20.11 -23.56
CA ALA A 55 -0.84 21.21 -23.49
C ALA A 55 -0.99 21.88 -24.86
N LEU A 56 -2.18 21.83 -25.45
CA LEU A 56 -2.47 22.43 -26.75
C LEU A 56 -3.91 22.94 -26.79
N ASP A 57 -4.10 24.20 -27.18
CA ASP A 57 -5.41 24.84 -27.33
C ASP A 57 -6.33 24.67 -26.10
N GLY A 58 -5.77 24.82 -24.90
CA GLY A 58 -6.49 24.68 -23.63
C GLY A 58 -6.83 23.24 -23.24
N LYS A 59 -6.24 22.24 -23.92
CA LYS A 59 -6.45 20.80 -23.66
C LYS A 59 -5.14 20.11 -23.33
N LEU A 60 -5.24 18.95 -22.70
CA LEU A 60 -4.14 18.01 -22.58
C LEU A 60 -4.33 16.85 -23.57
N ILE A 61 -3.39 16.69 -24.49
CA ILE A 61 -3.29 15.53 -25.38
C ILE A 61 -2.36 14.53 -24.71
N ILE A 62 -2.89 13.34 -24.42
CA ILE A 62 -2.22 12.31 -23.63
C ILE A 62 -1.99 11.10 -24.54
N ASP A 63 -0.76 10.58 -24.55
CA ASP A 63 -0.40 9.35 -25.26
C ASP A 63 0.28 8.38 -24.28
N LEU A 64 -0.29 7.19 -24.13
CA LEU A 64 0.23 6.12 -23.28
C LEU A 64 0.88 5.04 -24.13
N SER A 65 1.97 4.47 -23.63
CA SER A 65 2.70 3.37 -24.25
C SER A 65 3.21 2.42 -23.17
N CYS A 66 2.63 1.23 -23.10
CA CYS A 66 2.76 0.30 -21.97
C CYS A 66 3.11 -1.13 -22.46
N PRO A 67 3.83 -1.93 -21.64
CA PRO A 67 4.28 -3.26 -22.03
C PRO A 67 3.18 -4.34 -22.01
N SER A 68 2.05 -4.07 -21.36
CA SER A 68 0.93 -5.01 -21.21
C SER A 68 -0.40 -4.27 -21.09
N GLU A 69 -1.50 -5.01 -21.19
CA GLU A 69 -2.87 -4.48 -20.99
C GLU A 69 -3.08 -4.01 -19.55
N GLU A 70 -2.60 -4.78 -18.58
CA GLU A 70 -2.64 -4.44 -17.16
C GLU A 70 -1.87 -3.13 -16.89
N ALA A 71 -0.67 -3.00 -17.45
CA ALA A 71 0.14 -1.80 -17.31
C ALA A 71 -0.52 -0.58 -17.98
N LEU A 72 -1.17 -0.77 -19.14
CA LEU A 72 -1.96 0.27 -19.79
C LEU A 72 -3.12 0.73 -18.90
N GLN A 73 -3.89 -0.20 -18.33
CA GLN A 73 -5.00 0.11 -17.44
C GLN A 73 -4.54 0.84 -16.17
N MET A 74 -3.40 0.43 -15.59
CA MET A 74 -2.78 1.12 -14.45
C MET A 74 -2.36 2.55 -14.83
N SER A 75 -1.76 2.76 -16.01
CA SER A 75 -1.39 4.08 -16.49
C SER A 75 -2.63 4.96 -16.75
N CYS A 76 -3.69 4.41 -17.34
CA CYS A 76 -4.96 5.12 -17.55
C CYS A 76 -5.56 5.58 -16.23
N ASN A 77 -5.71 4.65 -15.26
CA ASN A 77 -6.26 4.97 -13.95
C ASN A 77 -5.39 6.01 -13.24
N SER A 78 -4.05 5.82 -13.22
CA SER A 78 -3.14 6.76 -12.57
C SER A 78 -3.28 8.17 -13.13
N ILE A 79 -3.21 8.34 -14.45
CA ILE A 79 -3.34 9.68 -15.06
C ILE A 79 -4.73 10.27 -14.79
N ALA A 80 -5.80 9.49 -14.95
CA ALA A 80 -7.16 9.98 -14.74
C ALA A 80 -7.40 10.42 -13.28
N GLU A 81 -7.04 9.60 -12.29
CA GLU A 81 -7.22 9.92 -10.86
C GLU A 81 -6.49 11.22 -10.49
N HIS A 82 -5.26 11.43 -10.98
CA HIS A 82 -4.51 12.65 -10.70
C HIS A 82 -5.11 13.89 -11.38
N LEU A 83 -5.55 13.77 -12.63
CA LEU A 83 -6.23 14.87 -13.34
C LEU A 83 -7.46 15.35 -12.56
N PHE A 84 -8.32 14.42 -12.14
CA PHE A 84 -9.52 14.77 -11.37
C PHE A 84 -9.19 15.23 -9.95
N TYR A 85 -8.17 14.67 -9.31
CA TYR A 85 -7.70 15.11 -8.00
C TYR A 85 -7.22 16.58 -8.03
N PHE A 86 -6.39 16.95 -9.01
CA PHE A 86 -5.88 18.32 -9.13
C PHE A 86 -6.94 19.31 -9.61
N ALA A 87 -7.95 18.86 -10.37
CA ALA A 87 -9.08 19.70 -10.72
C ALA A 87 -9.94 20.07 -9.50
N GLY A 88 -10.04 19.17 -8.51
CA GLY A 88 -10.88 19.38 -7.34
C GLY A 88 -12.34 19.58 -7.73
N ASP A 89 -12.89 20.75 -7.40
CA ASP A 89 -14.27 21.13 -7.74
C ASP A 89 -14.39 21.81 -9.13
N GLU A 90 -13.28 22.04 -9.83
CA GLU A 90 -13.29 22.65 -11.15
C GLU A 90 -13.80 21.69 -12.23
N PRO A 91 -14.56 22.17 -13.24
CA PRO A 91 -15.00 21.34 -14.34
C PRO A 91 -13.83 20.67 -15.06
N MET A 92 -13.92 19.35 -15.24
CA MET A 92 -12.93 18.53 -15.92
C MET A 92 -13.62 17.45 -16.75
N GLU A 93 -13.19 17.30 -17.99
CA GLU A 93 -13.58 16.20 -18.87
C GLU A 93 -12.34 15.41 -19.28
N LEU A 94 -12.47 14.09 -19.38
CA LEU A 94 -11.44 13.19 -19.91
C LEU A 94 -12.09 12.17 -20.83
N GLN A 95 -11.56 12.06 -22.05
CA GLN A 95 -11.99 11.06 -23.01
C GLN A 95 -10.79 10.30 -23.57
N TRP A 96 -10.81 8.98 -23.41
CA TRP A 96 -9.88 8.09 -24.10
C TRP A 96 -10.38 7.77 -25.51
N SER A 97 -9.43 7.60 -26.44
CA SER A 97 -9.67 7.19 -27.84
C SER A 97 -10.43 5.88 -27.94
N GLU A 98 -10.18 4.96 -27.00
CA GLU A 98 -10.94 3.74 -26.77
C GLU A 98 -11.45 3.78 -25.33
N PRO A 99 -12.71 4.20 -25.08
CA PRO A 99 -13.28 4.22 -23.74
C PRO A 99 -13.30 2.82 -23.14
N ALA A 100 -12.96 2.72 -21.86
CA ALA A 100 -13.01 1.45 -21.17
C ALA A 100 -14.46 0.94 -21.10
N ALA A 101 -14.65 -0.33 -21.46
CA ALA A 101 -15.91 -1.01 -21.17
C ALA A 101 -16.05 -1.19 -19.64
N PRO A 102 -17.25 -1.08 -19.06
CA PRO A 102 -17.47 -1.44 -17.68
C PRO A 102 -16.99 -2.87 -17.42
N ALA A 103 -15.95 -3.00 -16.61
CA ALA A 103 -15.30 -4.26 -16.31
C ALA A 103 -14.87 -4.29 -14.83
N PRO A 104 -14.78 -5.47 -14.21
CA PRO A 104 -14.15 -5.61 -12.91
C PRO A 104 -12.72 -5.06 -12.93
N LEU A 105 -12.25 -4.54 -11.80
CA LEU A 105 -10.83 -4.17 -11.69
C LEU A 105 -9.95 -5.42 -11.88
N PRO A 106 -8.90 -5.35 -12.72
CA PRO A 106 -8.10 -6.53 -13.08
C PRO A 106 -7.34 -7.13 -11.90
N ASN A 107 -7.02 -6.32 -10.88
CA ASN A 107 -6.34 -6.72 -9.66
C ASN A 107 -7.29 -6.84 -8.45
N LEU A 108 -8.59 -7.03 -8.71
CA LEU A 108 -9.59 -7.32 -7.67
C LEU A 108 -9.80 -8.82 -7.57
N HIS A 109 -9.62 -9.32 -6.35
CA HIS A 109 -9.74 -10.72 -6.00
C HIS A 109 -10.86 -10.90 -4.98
N GLU A 110 -11.95 -11.53 -5.40
CA GLU A 110 -13.03 -11.90 -4.48
C GLU A 110 -12.57 -13.01 -3.54
N CYS A 111 -12.82 -12.82 -2.25
CA CYS A 111 -12.40 -13.71 -1.19
C CYS A 111 -13.56 -14.03 -0.25
N THR A 112 -13.43 -15.14 0.48
CA THR A 112 -14.37 -15.53 1.53
C THR A 112 -13.64 -15.76 2.83
N VAL A 113 -14.18 -15.25 3.94
CA VAL A 113 -13.64 -15.53 5.27
C VAL A 113 -13.77 -17.02 5.57
N VAL A 114 -12.65 -17.66 5.94
CA VAL A 114 -12.58 -19.06 6.36
C VAL A 114 -12.70 -19.17 7.87
N SER A 115 -11.99 -18.32 8.61
CA SER A 115 -12.01 -18.29 10.07
C SER A 115 -11.47 -16.96 10.60
N SER A 116 -11.76 -16.66 11.86
CA SER A 116 -11.13 -15.58 12.61
C SER A 116 -10.72 -16.05 14.01
N GLU A 117 -9.53 -15.66 14.47
CA GLU A 117 -8.96 -16.08 15.75
C GLU A 117 -8.11 -14.97 16.37
N ASP A 118 -8.06 -14.90 17.70
CA ASP A 118 -7.16 -13.98 18.40
C ASP A 118 -5.75 -14.61 18.48
N VAL A 119 -4.75 -13.92 17.93
CA VAL A 119 -3.34 -14.30 17.96
C VAL A 119 -2.70 -13.85 19.27
N THR A 120 -3.03 -12.64 19.69
CA THR A 120 -2.71 -12.02 20.98
C THR A 120 -3.96 -11.24 21.44
N PRO A 121 -4.03 -10.74 22.69
CA PRO A 121 -5.21 -10.03 23.17
C PRO A 121 -5.63 -8.83 22.30
N ARG A 122 -4.68 -8.18 21.59
CA ARG A 122 -4.97 -7.08 20.65
C ARG A 122 -4.61 -7.36 19.20
N MET A 123 -4.38 -8.61 18.81
CA MET A 123 -4.19 -8.97 17.40
C MET A 123 -5.15 -10.08 17.01
N ARG A 124 -6.00 -9.81 16.02
CA ARG A 124 -6.93 -10.79 15.46
C ARG A 124 -6.54 -11.16 14.05
N ARG A 125 -6.41 -12.44 13.76
CA ARG A 125 -6.18 -12.98 12.42
C ARG A 125 -7.48 -13.34 11.75
N VAL A 126 -7.66 -12.91 10.51
CA VAL A 126 -8.73 -13.37 9.62
C VAL A 126 -8.08 -14.14 8.47
N LYS A 127 -8.52 -15.38 8.25
CA LYS A 127 -8.09 -16.22 7.12
C LYS A 127 -9.10 -16.08 6.00
N LEU A 128 -8.61 -15.84 4.79
CA LEU A 128 -9.40 -15.60 3.59
C LEU A 128 -9.06 -16.67 2.56
N ALA A 129 -10.07 -17.32 2.00
CA ALA A 129 -9.93 -18.16 0.82
C ALA A 129 -10.09 -17.29 -0.43
N CYS A 130 -9.18 -17.43 -1.39
CA CYS A 130 -9.21 -16.77 -2.68
C CYS A 130 -9.22 -17.82 -3.79
N SER A 131 -10.04 -17.63 -4.83
CA SER A 131 -10.09 -18.56 -5.96
C SER A 131 -8.80 -18.57 -6.78
N ASP A 132 -8.14 -17.41 -6.88
CA ASP A 132 -6.80 -17.28 -7.46
C ASP A 132 -5.85 -16.69 -6.42
N ILE A 133 -5.03 -17.57 -5.83
CA ILE A 133 -4.03 -17.20 -4.83
C ILE A 133 -2.70 -16.77 -5.44
N ALA A 134 -2.47 -17.06 -6.73
CA ALA A 134 -1.16 -16.93 -7.37
C ALA A 134 -0.58 -15.51 -7.30
N PRO A 135 -1.37 -14.42 -7.48
CA PRO A 135 -0.86 -13.06 -7.35
C PRO A 135 -0.27 -12.74 -5.98
N PHE A 136 -0.74 -13.40 -4.92
CA PHE A 136 -0.31 -13.14 -3.54
C PHE A 136 0.97 -13.91 -3.16
N VAL A 137 1.39 -14.89 -3.95
CA VAL A 137 2.61 -15.66 -3.68
C VAL A 137 3.83 -14.85 -4.13
N GLY A 138 4.62 -14.37 -3.16
CA GLY A 138 5.82 -13.56 -3.44
C GLY A 138 5.54 -12.16 -4.01
N GLY A 139 4.26 -11.78 -4.11
CA GLY A 139 3.83 -10.43 -4.49
C GLY A 139 4.00 -9.41 -3.36
N GLY A 140 3.49 -8.19 -3.60
CA GLY A 140 3.60 -7.06 -2.66
C GLY A 140 3.11 -7.35 -1.24
N MET A 141 3.48 -6.48 -0.30
CA MET A 141 3.20 -6.70 1.13
C MET A 141 1.76 -6.40 1.51
N HIS A 142 1.07 -5.51 0.79
CA HIS A 142 -0.22 -4.98 1.20
C HIS A 142 -1.33 -5.24 0.19
N VAL A 143 -2.57 -5.19 0.70
CA VAL A 143 -3.82 -5.25 -0.06
C VAL A 143 -4.76 -4.18 0.45
N ARG A 144 -5.57 -3.61 -0.44
CA ARG A 144 -6.78 -2.90 -0.05
C ARG A 144 -7.87 -3.93 0.19
N LEU A 145 -8.28 -4.12 1.44
CA LEU A 145 -9.43 -4.92 1.83
C LEU A 145 -10.71 -4.12 1.63
N LEU A 146 -11.65 -4.72 0.91
CA LEU A 146 -12.99 -4.20 0.64
C LEU A 146 -13.99 -5.07 1.40
N VAL A 147 -14.70 -4.46 2.35
CA VAL A 147 -15.74 -5.13 3.14
C VAL A 147 -17.09 -4.53 2.76
N PRO A 148 -18.01 -5.33 2.18
CA PRO A 148 -19.33 -4.86 1.80
C PRO A 148 -20.24 -4.73 3.03
N PRO A 149 -21.31 -3.92 2.93
CA PRO A 149 -22.37 -3.88 3.93
C PRO A 149 -22.96 -5.26 4.20
N ARG A 150 -23.23 -5.57 5.46
CA ARG A 150 -23.79 -6.86 5.86
C ARG A 150 -25.18 -7.07 5.25
N GLN A 151 -25.53 -8.34 5.00
CA GLN A 151 -26.85 -8.77 4.52
C GLN A 151 -27.26 -8.22 3.13
N ARG A 152 -26.30 -7.74 2.34
CA ARG A 152 -26.49 -7.33 0.95
C ARG A 152 -25.62 -8.16 0.02
N THR A 153 -26.01 -8.23 -1.24
CA THR A 153 -25.12 -8.73 -2.29
C THR A 153 -24.01 -7.70 -2.51
N PRO A 154 -22.73 -8.09 -2.41
CA PRO A 154 -21.63 -7.16 -2.66
C PRO A 154 -21.70 -6.57 -4.06
N VAL A 155 -21.55 -5.24 -4.13
CA VAL A 155 -21.26 -4.51 -5.35
C VAL A 155 -19.77 -4.16 -5.30
N TRP A 156 -19.00 -4.60 -6.29
CA TRP A 156 -17.56 -4.35 -6.34
C TRP A 156 -17.24 -3.16 -7.24
N PRO A 157 -16.13 -2.45 -7.00
CA PRO A 157 -15.72 -1.38 -7.89
C PRO A 157 -15.41 -1.89 -9.29
N SER A 158 -15.65 -1.04 -10.28
CA SER A 158 -15.43 -1.33 -11.70
C SER A 158 -14.65 -0.20 -12.38
N ILE A 159 -14.16 -0.44 -13.58
CA ILE A 159 -13.54 0.59 -14.41
C ILE A 159 -14.64 1.48 -15.01
N LEU A 160 -14.48 2.80 -14.88
CA LEU A 160 -15.31 3.79 -15.55
C LEU A 160 -14.79 4.08 -16.97
N PRO A 161 -15.63 4.64 -17.89
CA PRO A 161 -15.19 4.95 -19.25
C PRO A 161 -13.98 5.89 -19.35
N ASP A 162 -13.77 6.74 -18.34
CA ASP A 162 -12.63 7.65 -18.20
C ASP A 162 -11.38 6.98 -17.57
N GLY A 163 -11.44 5.67 -17.29
CA GLY A 163 -10.35 4.87 -16.72
C GLY A 163 -10.24 4.93 -15.20
N ARG A 164 -11.06 5.74 -14.51
CA ARG A 164 -11.08 5.80 -13.03
C ARG A 164 -11.75 4.58 -12.41
N THR A 165 -11.54 4.42 -11.11
CA THR A 165 -12.26 3.41 -10.33
C THR A 165 -13.64 3.93 -9.94
N GLY A 166 -14.69 3.28 -10.44
CA GLY A 166 -16.07 3.52 -10.05
C GLY A 166 -16.38 2.79 -8.75
N TRP A 167 -16.30 3.51 -7.64
CA TRP A 167 -16.62 2.97 -6.31
C TRP A 167 -18.13 2.90 -6.09
N PRO A 168 -18.65 1.83 -5.45
CA PRO A 168 -20.03 1.80 -4.99
C PRO A 168 -20.32 2.90 -3.96
N GLU A 169 -21.48 3.52 -4.04
CA GLU A 169 -21.91 4.61 -3.18
C GLU A 169 -23.23 4.28 -2.45
N GLY A 170 -23.58 5.07 -1.44
CA GLY A 170 -24.85 4.96 -0.72
C GLY A 170 -24.96 3.66 0.08
N GLU A 171 -26.04 2.90 -0.11
CA GLU A 171 -26.29 1.66 0.64
C GLU A 171 -25.30 0.52 0.31
N ASP A 172 -24.54 0.66 -0.78
CA ASP A 172 -23.55 -0.32 -1.22
C ASP A 172 -22.10 0.14 -0.94
N GLU A 173 -21.92 1.28 -0.25
CA GLU A 173 -20.60 1.82 0.10
C GLU A 173 -19.75 0.77 0.84
N LEU A 174 -18.52 0.59 0.35
CA LEU A 174 -17.59 -0.40 0.88
C LEU A 174 -16.71 0.21 1.97
N LEU A 175 -16.49 -0.54 3.05
CA LEU A 175 -15.36 -0.25 3.92
C LEU A 175 -14.06 -0.62 3.18
N VAL A 176 -13.23 0.39 2.91
CA VAL A 176 -11.92 0.21 2.26
C VAL A 176 -10.78 0.50 3.24
N ARG A 177 -9.90 -0.47 3.49
CA ARG A 177 -8.72 -0.29 4.34
C ARG A 177 -7.51 -1.03 3.78
N VAL A 178 -6.32 -0.48 3.94
CA VAL A 178 -5.07 -1.14 3.56
C VAL A 178 -4.63 -2.03 4.71
N TYR A 179 -4.31 -3.29 4.40
CA TYR A 179 -3.77 -4.24 5.35
C TYR A 179 -2.59 -5.01 4.75
N THR A 180 -1.77 -5.57 5.62
CA THR A 180 -0.67 -6.46 5.24
C THR A 180 -1.17 -7.88 5.03
N ILE A 181 -0.72 -8.51 3.95
CA ILE A 181 -0.78 -9.97 3.80
C ILE A 181 0.21 -10.56 4.80
N ARG A 182 -0.28 -11.23 5.84
CA ARG A 182 0.54 -11.82 6.90
C ARG A 182 1.24 -13.09 6.45
N ALA A 183 0.56 -13.92 5.69
CA ALA A 183 1.07 -15.16 5.12
C ALA A 183 0.15 -15.63 3.99
N VAL A 184 0.67 -16.47 3.12
CA VAL A 184 -0.07 -17.11 2.03
C VAL A 184 0.17 -18.61 2.10
N ASP A 185 -0.91 -19.38 2.07
CA ASP A 185 -0.93 -20.82 1.93
C ASP A 185 -1.44 -21.15 0.53
N ALA A 186 -0.49 -21.35 -0.39
CA ALA A 186 -0.80 -21.61 -1.79
C ALA A 186 -1.48 -22.96 -2.02
N GLU A 187 -1.20 -23.96 -1.16
CA GLU A 187 -1.81 -25.29 -1.28
C GLU A 187 -3.30 -25.25 -0.94
N ARG A 188 -3.68 -24.43 0.06
CA ARG A 188 -5.07 -24.24 0.48
C ARG A 188 -5.80 -23.15 -0.28
N GLY A 189 -5.08 -22.31 -1.04
CA GLY A 189 -5.65 -21.11 -1.65
C GLY A 189 -6.10 -20.08 -0.62
N GLU A 190 -5.38 -20.01 0.51
CA GLU A 190 -5.73 -19.15 1.65
C GLU A 190 -4.66 -18.08 1.87
N LEU A 191 -5.06 -16.90 2.34
CA LEU A 191 -4.13 -15.89 2.88
C LEU A 191 -4.63 -15.36 4.22
N TRP A 192 -3.72 -14.83 5.01
CA TRP A 192 -4.01 -14.32 6.35
C TRP A 192 -3.84 -12.82 6.39
N VAL A 193 -4.73 -12.15 7.11
CA VAL A 193 -4.65 -10.72 7.42
C VAL A 193 -4.80 -10.55 8.92
N ASP A 194 -3.86 -9.82 9.52
CA ASP A 194 -3.82 -9.56 10.96
C ASP A 194 -4.29 -8.13 11.24
N PHE A 195 -5.21 -7.99 12.20
CA PHE A 195 -5.92 -6.76 12.54
C PHE A 195 -5.60 -6.38 13.97
N VAL A 196 -4.92 -5.26 14.14
CA VAL A 196 -4.77 -4.60 15.45
C VAL A 196 -6.16 -4.28 15.99
N GLN A 197 -6.43 -4.73 17.21
CA GLN A 197 -7.68 -4.47 17.91
C GLN A 197 -7.52 -3.17 18.71
N HIS A 198 -8.12 -2.12 18.17
CA HIS A 198 -8.26 -0.83 18.82
C HIS A 198 -9.73 -0.40 18.83
N GLY A 199 -9.99 0.59 19.68
CA GLY A 199 -11.31 1.14 19.95
C GLY A 199 -12.24 0.20 20.73
N ALA A 200 -12.99 0.75 21.68
CA ALA A 200 -14.04 0.01 22.37
C ALA A 200 -15.20 -0.34 21.40
N PRO A 201 -16.04 -1.35 21.73
CA PRO A 201 -17.27 -1.59 20.96
C PRO A 201 -18.11 -0.31 20.85
N GLY A 202 -18.36 0.16 19.63
CA GLY A 202 -19.08 1.40 19.35
C GLY A 202 -18.19 2.60 18.99
N GLU A 203 -16.88 2.50 19.17
CA GLU A 203 -15.93 3.51 18.67
C GLU A 203 -15.63 3.29 17.18
N HIS A 204 -15.24 4.38 16.49
CA HIS A 204 -14.96 4.36 15.06
C HIS A 204 -13.62 3.67 14.75
N ALA A 205 -13.65 2.34 14.78
CA ALA A 205 -12.54 1.47 14.39
C ALA A 205 -13.04 0.43 13.37
N PRO A 206 -13.44 0.84 12.15
CA PRO A 206 -14.24 0.00 11.27
C PRO A 206 -13.51 -1.28 10.83
N GLY A 207 -12.20 -1.21 10.61
CA GLY A 207 -11.39 -2.39 10.28
C GLY A 207 -11.28 -3.39 11.44
N ALA A 208 -11.01 -2.92 12.65
CA ALA A 208 -11.03 -3.77 13.85
C ALA A 208 -12.44 -4.31 14.12
N GLY A 209 -13.48 -3.50 13.92
CA GLY A 209 -14.89 -3.89 14.05
C GLY A 209 -15.31 -4.98 13.07
N PHE A 210 -14.85 -4.90 11.82
CA PHE A 210 -14.99 -6.00 10.86
C PHE A 210 -14.34 -7.27 11.40
N ALA A 211 -13.05 -7.22 11.77
CA ALA A 211 -12.32 -8.40 12.22
C ALA A 211 -12.96 -9.09 13.43
N ARG A 212 -13.46 -8.31 14.41
CA ARG A 212 -14.19 -8.82 15.60
C ARG A 212 -15.43 -9.62 15.24
N THR A 213 -16.09 -9.25 14.16
CA THR A 213 -17.38 -9.80 13.77
C THR A 213 -17.31 -10.72 12.54
N ALA A 214 -16.12 -10.88 11.95
CA ALA A 214 -15.87 -11.70 10.77
C ALA A 214 -16.14 -13.18 11.07
N ARG A 215 -16.99 -13.79 10.24
CA ARG A 215 -17.44 -15.17 10.36
C ARG A 215 -17.15 -15.96 9.08
N PRO A 216 -16.96 -17.29 9.18
CA PRO A 216 -16.86 -18.14 8.01
C PRO A 216 -18.03 -17.88 7.03
N GLY A 217 -17.71 -17.67 5.76
CA GLY A 217 -18.69 -17.36 4.71
C GLY A 217 -18.91 -15.87 4.43
N ASP A 218 -18.41 -14.95 5.27
CA ASP A 218 -18.46 -13.51 4.98
C ASP A 218 -17.66 -13.22 3.70
N ARG A 219 -18.25 -12.45 2.76
CA ARG A 219 -17.62 -12.07 1.49
C ARG A 219 -16.83 -10.77 1.64
N VAL A 220 -15.63 -10.75 1.08
CA VAL A 220 -14.76 -9.57 0.99
C VAL A 220 -14.06 -9.57 -0.37
N ALA A 221 -13.44 -8.46 -0.75
CA ALA A 221 -12.54 -8.43 -1.90
C ALA A 221 -11.20 -7.80 -1.52
N LEU A 222 -10.16 -8.16 -2.26
CA LEU A 222 -8.82 -7.60 -2.13
C LEU A 222 -8.46 -6.91 -3.43
N ILE A 223 -8.01 -5.65 -3.38
CA ILE A 223 -7.31 -5.01 -4.50
C ILE A 223 -5.82 -5.07 -4.22
N GLY A 224 -5.04 -5.63 -5.14
CA GLY A 224 -3.60 -5.82 -5.02
C GLY A 224 -3.16 -7.24 -5.41
N PRO A 225 -2.03 -7.74 -4.87
CA PRO A 225 -1.18 -7.09 -3.89
C PRO A 225 -0.41 -5.89 -4.43
N GLY A 226 0.07 -5.03 -3.54
CA GLY A 226 0.96 -3.91 -3.89
C GLY A 226 1.66 -3.34 -2.67
N GLY A 227 2.66 -2.50 -2.92
CA GLY A 227 3.40 -1.77 -1.89
C GLY A 227 4.34 -2.64 -1.05
N GLY A 228 5.60 -2.19 -0.94
CA GLY A 228 6.64 -2.87 -0.17
C GLY A 228 7.06 -4.21 -0.79
N ASP A 229 8.34 -4.53 -0.64
CA ASP A 229 8.93 -5.77 -1.12
C ASP A 229 9.77 -6.41 -0.02
N LEU A 230 10.12 -7.69 -0.21
CA LEU A 230 11.11 -8.33 0.64
C LEU A 230 12.46 -7.62 0.50
N PRO A 231 13.09 -7.19 1.61
CA PRO A 231 14.41 -6.61 1.58
C PRO A 231 15.44 -7.54 0.94
N GLN A 232 16.18 -7.03 -0.05
CA GLN A 232 17.32 -7.74 -0.66
C GLN A 232 18.63 -7.17 -0.12
N ALA A 233 18.99 -7.57 1.10
CA ALA A 233 20.21 -7.13 1.78
C ALA A 233 20.71 -8.16 2.79
N ASP A 234 22.01 -8.12 3.08
CA ASP A 234 22.64 -9.00 4.08
C ASP A 234 22.29 -8.60 5.52
N HIS A 235 22.09 -7.30 5.75
CA HIS A 235 21.81 -6.71 7.07
C HIS A 235 20.53 -5.88 6.97
N VAL A 236 19.53 -6.27 7.76
CA VAL A 236 18.18 -5.68 7.71
C VAL A 236 17.76 -5.23 9.11
N LEU A 237 17.37 -3.97 9.23
CA LEU A 237 16.64 -3.45 10.39
C LEU A 237 15.16 -3.43 10.04
N LEU A 238 14.35 -4.21 10.77
CA LEU A 238 12.90 -4.17 10.72
C LEU A 238 12.41 -3.41 11.95
N ALA A 239 11.56 -2.39 11.79
CA ALA A 239 10.99 -1.70 12.94
C ALA A 239 9.55 -1.26 12.71
N GLY A 240 8.79 -1.17 13.80
CA GLY A 240 7.41 -0.72 13.73
C GLY A 240 6.63 -0.89 15.01
N ASP A 241 5.40 -0.40 15.01
CA ASP A 241 4.42 -0.73 16.05
C ASP A 241 3.61 -1.98 15.67
N GLU A 242 2.61 -2.37 16.47
CA GLU A 242 1.80 -3.55 16.18
C GLU A 242 1.08 -3.51 14.82
N SER A 243 0.88 -2.33 14.21
CA SER A 243 0.30 -2.24 12.86
C SER A 243 1.23 -2.78 11.78
N ALA A 244 2.54 -2.72 12.01
CA ALA A 244 3.57 -3.23 11.11
C ALA A 244 4.08 -4.62 11.48
N LEU A 245 3.75 -5.13 12.68
CA LEU A 245 4.11 -6.48 13.12
C LEU A 245 3.74 -7.57 12.08
N PRO A 246 2.58 -7.54 11.40
CA PRO A 246 2.29 -8.54 10.37
C PRO A 246 3.28 -8.53 9.20
N ALA A 247 3.76 -7.35 8.78
CA ALA A 247 4.75 -7.20 7.71
C ALA A 247 6.13 -7.67 8.18
N ILE A 248 6.56 -7.25 9.37
CA ILE A 248 7.81 -7.69 9.99
C ILE A 248 7.85 -9.21 10.08
N ALA A 249 6.76 -9.82 10.53
CA ALA A 249 6.66 -11.27 10.68
C ALA A 249 6.64 -12.02 9.35
N ARG A 250 6.03 -11.46 8.30
CA ARG A 250 6.11 -12.01 6.93
C ARG A 250 7.53 -11.92 6.39
N ILE A 251 8.17 -10.74 6.50
CA ILE A 251 9.54 -10.53 6.03
C ILE A 251 10.49 -11.51 6.73
N ALA A 252 10.42 -11.62 8.06
CA ALA A 252 11.24 -12.54 8.82
C ALA A 252 11.09 -14.00 8.35
N ALA A 253 9.86 -14.44 8.06
CA ALA A 253 9.58 -15.80 7.62
C ALA A 253 10.07 -16.09 6.18
N GLU A 254 10.02 -15.09 5.30
CA GLU A 254 10.32 -15.23 3.87
C GLU A 254 11.76 -14.87 3.48
N ILE A 255 12.51 -14.19 4.36
CA ILE A 255 13.89 -13.78 4.10
C ILE A 255 14.80 -14.99 3.81
N PRO A 256 15.81 -14.87 2.93
CA PRO A 256 16.78 -15.94 2.70
C PRO A 256 17.58 -16.31 3.96
N ALA A 257 18.04 -17.56 3.99
CA ALA A 257 19.01 -17.98 5.00
C ALA A 257 20.31 -17.18 4.87
N GLY A 258 20.95 -16.87 5.99
CA GLY A 258 22.19 -16.09 6.05
C GLY A 258 22.00 -14.58 6.24
N THR A 259 20.79 -14.04 6.02
CA THR A 259 20.49 -12.64 6.34
C THR A 259 20.52 -12.42 7.85
N ARG A 260 21.09 -11.28 8.28
CA ARG A 260 21.10 -10.82 9.67
C ARG A 260 20.02 -9.76 9.87
N LEU A 261 19.08 -10.04 10.77
CA LEU A 261 17.94 -9.18 11.05
C LEU A 261 17.99 -8.69 12.49
N VAL A 262 17.72 -7.39 12.67
CA VAL A 262 17.34 -6.82 13.96
C VAL A 262 15.90 -6.33 13.82
N ALA A 263 14.99 -6.81 14.67
CA ALA A 263 13.62 -6.35 14.73
C ALA A 263 13.38 -5.53 16.00
N ILE A 264 12.90 -4.29 15.85
CA ILE A 264 12.48 -3.42 16.96
C ILE A 264 10.98 -3.20 16.86
N ILE A 265 10.22 -3.83 17.76
CA ILE A 265 8.77 -3.88 17.65
C ILE A 265 8.16 -3.25 18.90
N GLU A 266 7.41 -2.18 18.70
CA GLU A 266 6.62 -1.57 19.76
C GLU A 266 5.25 -2.24 19.82
N VAL A 267 4.87 -2.68 21.02
CA VAL A 267 3.54 -3.23 21.31
C VAL A 267 3.04 -2.67 22.63
N GLU A 268 1.78 -2.95 22.97
CA GLU A 268 1.21 -2.50 24.24
C GLU A 268 2.00 -3.02 25.45
N ASP A 269 2.16 -4.33 25.53
CA ASP A 269 2.78 -5.06 26.65
C ASP A 269 3.25 -6.46 26.21
N GLU A 270 3.85 -7.20 27.14
CA GLU A 270 4.41 -8.55 26.90
C GLU A 270 3.38 -9.55 26.35
N ALA A 271 2.07 -9.37 26.62
CA ALA A 271 1.04 -10.28 26.12
C ALA A 271 0.80 -10.15 24.61
N GLU A 272 1.33 -9.10 23.98
CA GLU A 272 1.26 -8.86 22.54
C GLU A 272 2.51 -9.38 21.79
N GLU A 273 3.51 -9.91 22.50
CA GLU A 273 4.67 -10.52 21.86
C GLU A 273 4.28 -11.78 21.08
N GLN A 274 4.85 -11.94 19.89
CA GLN A 274 4.57 -13.06 19.01
C GLN A 274 5.86 -13.79 18.60
N PRO A 275 5.83 -15.12 18.44
CA PRO A 275 6.96 -15.82 17.85
C PRO A 275 7.17 -15.38 16.40
N LEU A 276 8.41 -15.03 16.04
CA LEU A 276 8.81 -14.61 14.70
C LEU A 276 9.74 -15.66 14.10
N PRO A 277 9.21 -16.69 13.40
CA PRO A 277 10.05 -17.66 12.71
C PRO A 277 10.85 -16.96 11.60
N SER A 278 12.11 -17.35 11.46
CA SER A 278 13.01 -16.78 10.45
C SER A 278 13.98 -17.83 9.93
N LYS A 279 14.30 -17.75 8.64
CA LYS A 279 15.39 -18.52 8.04
C LYS A 279 16.75 -17.81 8.19
N GLY A 280 16.74 -16.51 8.41
CA GLY A 280 17.91 -15.70 8.78
C GLY A 280 18.18 -15.70 10.29
N THR A 281 19.28 -15.05 10.70
CA THR A 281 19.58 -14.80 12.12
C THR A 281 18.82 -13.58 12.60
N LEU A 282 17.82 -13.76 13.45
CA LEU A 282 16.93 -12.71 13.92
C LEU A 282 17.17 -12.41 15.40
N GLU A 283 17.50 -11.15 15.71
CA GLU A 283 17.43 -10.57 17.05
C GLU A 283 16.15 -9.74 17.17
N VAL A 284 15.34 -9.98 18.20
CA VAL A 284 14.09 -9.25 18.44
C VAL A 284 14.20 -8.43 19.72
N ARG A 285 13.87 -7.15 19.63
CA ARG A 285 13.72 -6.23 20.74
C ARG A 285 12.29 -5.72 20.80
N TRP A 286 11.56 -6.15 21.82
CA TRP A 286 10.23 -5.64 22.12
C TRP A 286 10.32 -4.33 22.94
N LEU A 287 9.50 -3.36 22.57
CA LEU A 287 9.28 -2.14 23.32
C LEU A 287 7.83 -2.15 23.83
N HIS A 288 7.64 -2.08 25.14
CA HIS A 288 6.32 -2.17 25.75
C HIS A 288 5.82 -0.78 26.13
N ARG A 289 4.80 -0.28 25.41
CA ARG A 289 4.27 1.07 25.64
C ARG A 289 3.79 1.30 27.07
N LYS A 290 3.19 0.30 27.72
CA LYS A 290 2.73 0.42 29.13
C LYS A 290 3.87 0.63 30.13
N ALA A 291 5.10 0.25 29.78
CA ALA A 291 6.26 0.44 30.63
C ALA A 291 6.95 1.79 30.41
N TYR A 292 6.49 2.59 29.45
CA TYR A 292 7.08 3.88 29.16
C TYR A 292 6.79 4.90 30.28
N PRO A 293 7.75 5.78 30.60
CA PRO A 293 7.46 6.98 31.39
C PRO A 293 6.33 7.81 30.77
N ALA A 294 5.54 8.50 31.58
CA ALA A 294 4.39 9.28 31.11
C ALA A 294 4.77 10.43 30.16
N ASP A 295 6.01 10.91 30.23
CA ASP A 295 6.59 11.96 29.38
C ASP A 295 7.41 11.40 28.21
N ALA A 296 7.45 10.07 28.04
CA ALA A 296 8.16 9.45 26.94
C ALA A 296 7.44 9.74 25.61
N GLY A 297 8.19 10.32 24.67
CA GLY A 297 7.74 10.53 23.30
C GLY A 297 8.77 10.00 22.31
N MET A 298 8.30 9.54 21.16
CA MET A 298 9.17 9.08 20.05
C MET A 298 10.13 7.94 20.44
N VAL A 299 9.66 7.01 21.29
CA VAL A 299 10.50 5.93 21.83
C VAL A 299 10.94 5.00 20.70
N LEU A 300 10.01 4.61 19.83
CA LEU A 300 10.29 3.79 18.66
C LEU A 300 11.29 4.49 17.73
N ALA A 301 11.06 5.75 17.32
CA ALA A 301 12.02 6.46 16.48
C ALA A 301 13.40 6.59 17.12
N SER A 302 13.46 6.81 18.45
CA SER A 302 14.74 6.89 19.17
C SER A 302 15.49 5.55 19.12
N ALA A 303 14.79 4.43 19.31
CA ALA A 303 15.36 3.09 19.20
C ALA A 303 15.84 2.79 17.77
N VAL A 304 15.03 3.13 16.75
CA VAL A 304 15.41 2.97 15.34
C VAL A 304 16.66 3.77 15.00
N LYS A 305 16.72 5.06 15.39
CA LYS A 305 17.87 5.91 15.12
C LYS A 305 19.16 5.35 15.72
N ALA A 306 19.09 4.87 16.97
CA ALA A 306 20.22 4.25 17.64
C ALA A 306 20.69 2.97 16.91
N ALA A 307 19.76 2.11 16.49
CA ALA A 307 20.08 0.89 15.75
C ALA A 307 20.72 1.19 14.38
N VAL A 308 20.18 2.16 13.63
CA VAL A 308 20.76 2.60 12.36
C VAL A 308 22.20 3.10 12.54
N VAL A 309 22.49 3.83 13.62
CA VAL A 309 23.88 4.24 13.92
C VAL A 309 24.77 3.04 14.20
N ALA A 310 24.31 2.08 15.00
CA ALA A 310 25.09 0.90 15.38
C ALA A 310 25.37 -0.04 14.20
N MET A 311 24.39 -0.25 13.31
CA MET A 311 24.49 -1.21 12.21
C MET A 311 25.20 -0.63 10.97
N GLY A 312 25.29 0.69 10.85
CA GLY A 312 26.02 1.36 9.76
C GLY A 312 25.22 1.56 8.46
N PRO A 313 25.80 2.28 7.49
CA PRO A 313 25.08 2.82 6.32
C PRO A 313 24.65 1.78 5.27
N GLU A 314 25.22 0.57 5.33
CA GLU A 314 24.87 -0.53 4.41
C GLU A 314 23.59 -1.27 4.81
N THR A 315 23.05 -0.98 6.01
CA THR A 315 21.84 -1.61 6.53
C THR A 315 20.63 -1.22 5.70
N TYR A 316 19.84 -2.21 5.30
CA TYR A 316 18.50 -1.95 4.78
C TYR A 316 17.55 -1.62 5.92
N VAL A 317 16.92 -0.45 5.87
CA VAL A 317 16.03 0.05 6.95
C VAL A 317 14.57 -0.06 6.50
N TRP A 318 13.84 -1.00 7.08
CA TRP A 318 12.40 -1.18 6.86
C TRP A 318 11.63 -0.70 8.10
N VAL A 319 10.76 0.30 7.94
CA VAL A 319 9.95 0.85 9.04
C VAL A 319 8.51 1.11 8.62
N GLY A 320 7.56 0.61 9.41
CA GLY A 320 6.14 0.94 9.35
C GLY A 320 5.61 1.31 10.72
N CYS A 321 5.04 2.51 10.90
CA CYS A 321 4.42 2.91 12.18
C CYS A 321 3.58 4.20 12.01
N GLU A 322 3.29 4.87 13.12
CA GLU A 322 2.61 6.17 13.18
C GLU A 322 3.37 7.29 12.41
N LYS A 323 2.63 8.24 11.85
CA LYS A 323 3.10 9.32 10.97
C LYS A 323 4.22 10.19 11.54
N GLU A 324 4.13 10.64 12.79
CA GLU A 324 5.13 11.53 13.39
C GLU A 324 6.44 10.78 13.72
N GLU A 325 6.34 9.52 14.15
CA GLU A 325 7.52 8.64 14.29
C GLU A 325 8.25 8.49 12.95
N ILE A 326 7.50 8.23 11.87
CA ILE A 326 8.02 8.12 10.50
C ILE A 326 8.65 9.43 10.02
N ARG A 327 8.03 10.59 10.27
CA ARG A 327 8.61 11.91 9.94
C ARG A 327 9.95 12.10 10.63
N SER A 328 10.02 11.77 11.92
CA SER A 328 11.23 11.84 12.74
C SER A 328 12.35 10.95 12.19
N ILE A 329 12.03 9.71 11.79
CA ILE A 329 12.98 8.74 11.22
C ILE A 329 13.44 9.19 9.83
N ARG A 330 12.53 9.59 8.94
CA ARG A 330 12.86 10.06 7.58
C ARG A 330 13.80 11.26 7.61
N SER A 331 13.53 12.24 8.48
CA SER A 331 14.40 13.42 8.66
C SER A 331 15.81 13.02 9.07
N PHE A 332 15.94 12.11 10.03
CA PHE A 332 17.24 11.59 10.48
C PHE A 332 17.99 10.83 9.37
N LEU A 333 17.32 9.93 8.65
CA LEU A 333 17.93 9.18 7.54
C LEU A 333 18.40 10.12 6.42
N LYS A 334 17.63 11.17 6.13
CA LYS A 334 18.02 12.22 5.16
C LYS A 334 19.27 12.97 5.62
N GLN A 335 19.34 13.40 6.88
CA GLN A 335 20.50 14.10 7.44
C GLN A 335 21.77 13.25 7.39
N ARG A 336 21.64 11.92 7.49
CA ARG A 336 22.76 10.97 7.40
C ARG A 336 23.14 10.59 5.97
N GLY A 337 22.40 11.05 4.96
CA GLY A 337 22.59 10.61 3.59
C GLY A 337 22.33 9.11 3.39
N HIS A 338 21.44 8.51 4.18
CA HIS A 338 21.09 7.09 4.01
C HIS A 338 20.40 6.88 2.66
N ALA A 339 20.93 5.96 1.87
CA ALA A 339 20.55 5.78 0.48
C ALA A 339 19.05 5.43 0.31
N ARG A 340 18.40 5.91 -0.75
CA ARG A 340 16.95 5.74 -0.95
C ARG A 340 16.58 4.28 -1.21
N GLU A 341 17.44 3.57 -1.92
CA GLU A 341 17.33 2.16 -2.27
C GLU A 341 17.57 1.22 -1.08
N LYS A 342 18.19 1.70 0.00
CA LYS A 342 18.43 0.94 1.24
C LYS A 342 17.41 1.21 2.33
N ARG A 343 16.22 1.68 1.96
CA ARG A 343 15.17 1.96 2.95
C ARG A 343 13.76 1.83 2.37
N TYR A 344 12.87 1.31 3.20
CA TYR A 344 11.42 1.43 3.06
C TYR A 344 10.90 2.03 4.37
N VAL A 345 10.35 3.24 4.33
CA VAL A 345 9.89 3.94 5.54
C VAL A 345 8.55 4.57 5.24
N ALA A 346 7.47 3.96 5.72
CA ALA A 346 6.09 4.34 5.42
C ALA A 346 5.27 4.50 6.70
N TRP A 347 4.35 5.46 6.73
CA TRP A 347 3.41 5.57 7.84
C TRP A 347 2.16 4.73 7.53
N TYR A 348 1.71 3.96 8.50
CA TYR A 348 0.55 3.07 8.36
C TYR A 348 -0.73 3.70 8.91
N TRP A 349 -0.57 4.62 9.84
CA TRP A 349 -1.66 5.34 10.45
C TRP A 349 -1.19 6.71 10.94
N GLU A 350 -2.15 7.59 11.23
CA GLU A 350 -1.94 8.89 11.84
C GLU A 350 -2.85 8.95 13.05
N ARG A 351 -2.32 9.45 14.17
CA ARG A 351 -3.16 9.73 15.32
C ARG A 351 -4.06 10.92 15.01
N ASP A 352 -5.34 10.84 15.36
CA ASP A 352 -6.25 11.99 15.25
C ASP A 352 -5.63 13.21 15.95
N LYS A 353 -5.67 14.35 15.26
CA LYS A 353 -5.37 15.63 15.88
C LYS A 353 -6.57 15.99 16.73
N GLY A 354 -6.48 15.69 18.02
CA GLY A 354 -7.51 16.02 19.01
C GLY A 354 -7.90 17.49 19.02
#